data_AF-A0A822DHW0-F1
#
_entry.id   AF-A0A822DHW0-F1
#
_cell.length_a   1.000
_cell.length_b   1.000
_cell.length_c   1.000
_cell.angle_alpha   90.00
_cell.angle_beta   90.00
_cell.angle_gamma   90.00
#
_symmetry.space_group_name_H-M   'P 1'
#
loop_
_entity.id
_entity.type
_entity.pdbx_description
1 polymer ?
#
loop_
_entity_poly.entity_id
_entity_poly.type
_entity_poly.pdbx_seq_one_letter_code
_entity_poly.pdbx_strand_id
1 'polypeptide(L)'
;LLTPEIDELQRQENALLKFIQPSTINDDKNISFIHNHRKLFNLCGVCNDKATGIHYGLATCEGCKGFFKRTVQNKRKYRCNGNGSCIIDKSQRNRCQYCRFRKCLMKGMVIAAVRYDRTPGGRTPANVMQLYK
;
A
#
# COMPACT_ATOMS: atom_id res chain seq x y z
N LEU A 1 -13.96 28.46 -18.28
CA LEU A 1 -14.07 27.42 -19.34
C LEU A 1 -13.01 26.37 -19.04
N LEU A 2 -13.34 25.40 -18.18
CA LEU A 2 -12.40 24.35 -17.78
C LEU A 2 -12.42 23.24 -18.85
N THR A 3 -11.24 22.72 -19.18
CA THR A 3 -11.04 21.76 -20.26
C THR A 3 -11.71 20.42 -19.94
N PRO A 4 -12.13 19.64 -20.96
CA PRO A 4 -12.77 18.34 -20.77
C PRO A 4 -11.99 17.36 -19.88
N GLU A 5 -10.66 17.49 -19.81
CA GLU A 5 -9.77 16.71 -18.94
C GLU A 5 -9.94 17.00 -17.44
N ILE A 6 -10.22 18.25 -17.06
CA ILE A 6 -10.39 18.64 -15.64
C ILE A 6 -11.72 18.09 -15.10
N ASP A 7 -12.75 18.06 -15.95
CA ASP A 7 -14.10 17.58 -15.64
C ASP A 7 -14.14 16.04 -15.46
N GLU A 8 -13.27 15.30 -16.16
CA GLU A 8 -13.10 13.85 -15.97
C GLU A 8 -12.33 13.50 -14.68
N LEU A 9 -11.30 14.27 -14.35
CA LEU A 9 -10.54 14.11 -13.10
C LEU A 9 -11.40 14.45 -11.86
N GLN A 10 -12.22 15.49 -11.92
CA GLN A 10 -13.17 15.82 -10.85
C GLN A 10 -14.30 14.79 -10.73
N ARG A 11 -14.74 14.16 -11.82
CA ARG A 11 -15.70 13.03 -11.75
C ARG A 11 -15.07 11.79 -11.11
N GLN A 12 -13.80 11.51 -11.39
CA GLN A 12 -13.07 10.40 -10.78
C GLN A 12 -12.78 10.65 -9.29
N GLU A 13 -12.45 11.89 -8.91
CA GLU A 13 -12.25 12.30 -7.52
C GLU A 13 -13.57 12.26 -6.72
N ASN A 14 -14.68 12.72 -7.33
CA ASN A 14 -16.01 12.66 -6.71
C ASN A 14 -16.58 11.23 -6.62
N ALA A 15 -16.18 10.32 -7.52
CA ALA A 15 -16.53 8.91 -7.43
C ALA A 15 -15.84 8.23 -6.23
N LEU A 16 -14.58 8.58 -5.96
CA LEU A 16 -13.83 8.11 -4.78
C LEU A 16 -14.41 8.67 -3.47
N LEU A 17 -14.82 9.94 -3.44
CA LEU A 17 -15.42 10.57 -2.25
C LEU A 17 -16.80 10.00 -1.88
N LYS A 18 -17.56 9.45 -2.84
CA LYS A 18 -18.83 8.75 -2.57
C LYS A 18 -18.66 7.43 -1.81
N PHE A 19 -17.46 6.82 -1.83
CA PHE A 19 -17.15 5.63 -1.02
C PHE A 19 -16.78 5.94 0.44
N ILE A 20 -16.62 7.23 0.79
CA ILE A 20 -16.05 7.70 2.07
C ILE A 20 -17.09 8.51 2.88
N GLN A 21 -18.37 8.42 2.55
CA GLN A 21 -19.44 9.01 3.39
C GLN A 21 -19.87 7.98 4.46
N PRO A 22 -19.72 8.27 5.77
CA PRO A 22 -20.23 7.40 6.81
C PRO A 22 -21.73 7.67 7.00
N SER A 23 -22.58 6.95 6.27
CA SER A 23 -24.02 6.94 6.58
C SER A 23 -24.30 5.95 7.71
N THR A 24 -24.73 6.49 8.83
CA THR A 24 -25.38 5.79 9.92
C THR A 24 -26.59 4.98 9.40
N ILE A 25 -26.77 3.76 9.95
CA ILE A 25 -28.00 2.94 10.09
C ILE A 25 -27.79 1.48 9.65
N ASN A 26 -28.03 0.61 10.64
CA ASN A 26 -28.11 -0.86 10.69
C ASN A 26 -28.28 -1.65 9.38
N ASP A 27 -27.34 -2.55 9.09
CA ASP A 27 -27.54 -3.73 8.24
C ASP A 27 -26.49 -4.81 8.56
N ASP A 28 -26.92 -5.99 9.02
CA ASP A 28 -26.09 -7.16 9.35
C ASP A 28 -25.16 -7.63 8.19
N LYS A 29 -25.41 -7.15 6.98
CA LYS A 29 -24.63 -7.41 5.76
C LYS A 29 -23.25 -6.74 5.75
N ASN A 30 -23.01 -5.72 6.59
CA ASN A 30 -21.71 -5.05 6.68
C ASN A 30 -20.69 -5.82 7.53
N ILE A 31 -21.14 -6.65 8.48
CA ILE A 31 -20.26 -7.46 9.32
C ILE A 31 -19.58 -8.55 8.49
N SER A 32 -20.27 -9.16 7.52
CA SER A 32 -19.68 -10.14 6.60
C SER A 32 -18.67 -9.51 5.62
N PHE A 33 -18.85 -8.24 5.26
CA PHE A 33 -17.89 -7.46 4.47
C PHE A 33 -16.61 -7.15 5.27
N ILE A 34 -16.74 -6.75 6.53
CA ILE A 34 -15.62 -6.52 7.46
C ILE A 34 -14.91 -7.84 7.82
N HIS A 35 -15.65 -8.94 7.97
CA HIS A 35 -15.10 -10.27 8.25
C HIS A 35 -14.37 -10.86 7.03
N ASN A 36 -14.84 -10.60 5.80
CA ASN A 36 -14.09 -10.92 4.58
C ASN A 36 -12.87 -10.00 4.38
N HIS A 37 -12.94 -8.73 4.79
CA HIS A 37 -11.76 -7.85 4.81
C HIS A 37 -10.69 -8.34 5.80
N ARG A 38 -11.08 -8.90 6.95
CA ARG A 38 -10.18 -9.63 7.88
C ARG A 38 -9.47 -10.81 7.21
N LYS A 39 -10.10 -11.46 6.22
CA LYS A 39 -9.49 -12.52 5.39
C LYS A 39 -8.53 -11.96 4.33
N LEU A 40 -8.71 -10.71 3.88
CA LEU A 40 -7.80 -9.99 2.99
C LEU A 40 -6.47 -9.59 3.67
N PHE A 41 -6.45 -9.47 5.01
CA PHE A 41 -5.21 -9.27 5.78
C PHE A 41 -4.26 -10.48 5.74
N ASN A 42 -4.67 -11.60 5.16
CA ASN A 42 -3.82 -12.79 5.07
C ASN A 42 -2.81 -12.73 3.92
N LEU A 43 -2.99 -11.85 2.93
CA LEU A 43 -2.12 -11.76 1.75
C LEU A 43 -1.40 -10.41 1.67
N CYS A 44 -0.16 -10.46 1.21
CA CYS A 44 0.66 -9.28 0.99
C CYS A 44 0.16 -8.53 -0.26
N GLY A 45 -0.27 -7.28 -0.09
CA GLY A 45 -0.75 -6.44 -1.21
C GLY A 45 0.27 -6.17 -2.33
N VAL A 46 1.54 -6.52 -2.13
CA VAL A 46 2.62 -6.38 -3.12
C VAL A 46 2.86 -7.67 -3.91
N CYS A 47 2.93 -8.82 -3.23
CA CYS A 47 3.41 -10.07 -3.84
C CYS A 47 2.55 -11.31 -3.57
N ASN A 48 1.40 -11.13 -2.92
CA ASN A 48 0.43 -12.17 -2.57
C ASN A 48 0.98 -13.32 -1.70
N ASP A 49 2.18 -13.17 -1.10
CA ASP A 49 2.67 -14.04 -0.04
C ASP A 49 1.87 -13.83 1.26
N LYS A 50 1.98 -14.73 2.24
CA LYS A 50 1.26 -14.58 3.51
C LYS A 50 1.69 -13.30 4.23
N ALA A 51 0.74 -12.40 4.47
CA ALA A 51 0.99 -11.18 5.23
C ALA A 51 1.12 -11.49 6.72
N THR A 52 1.97 -10.71 7.40
CA THR A 52 2.22 -10.83 8.85
C THR A 52 1.62 -9.67 9.64
N GLY A 53 1.08 -8.66 8.95
CA GLY A 53 0.46 -7.49 9.53
C GLY A 53 0.50 -6.28 8.60
N ILE A 54 0.10 -5.13 9.13
CA ILE A 54 0.25 -3.83 8.47
C ILE A 54 1.66 -3.30 8.71
N HIS A 55 2.42 -3.10 7.63
CA HIS A 55 3.76 -2.54 7.67
C HIS A 55 3.80 -1.33 6.74
N TYR A 56 4.21 -0.18 7.28
CA TYR A 56 4.33 1.06 6.51
C TYR A 56 3.06 1.44 5.73
N GLY A 57 1.87 1.16 6.29
CA GLY A 57 0.58 1.55 5.68
C GLY A 57 -0.17 0.44 4.96
N LEU A 58 0.47 -0.70 4.68
CA LEU A 58 -0.12 -1.78 3.87
C LEU A 58 0.01 -3.15 4.53
N ALA A 59 -0.96 -4.04 4.30
CA ALA A 59 -0.84 -5.46 4.64
C ALA A 59 0.27 -6.12 3.82
N THR A 60 1.39 -6.49 4.46
CA THR A 60 2.53 -7.09 3.75
C THR A 60 3.16 -8.27 4.49
N CYS A 61 3.89 -9.10 3.75
CA CYS A 61 4.76 -10.12 4.31
C CYS A 61 6.09 -9.52 4.82
N GLU A 62 6.84 -10.26 5.64
CA GLU A 62 8.16 -9.83 6.15
C GLU A 62 9.15 -9.52 5.02
N GLY A 63 9.08 -10.27 3.91
CA GLY A 63 9.94 -10.03 2.74
C GLY A 63 9.75 -8.64 2.13
N CYS A 64 8.52 -8.15 2.00
CA CYS A 64 8.22 -6.82 1.44
C CYS A 64 8.45 -5.70 2.46
N LYS A 65 8.12 -5.93 3.74
CA LYS A 65 8.49 -5.06 4.85
C LYS A 65 10.01 -4.80 4.89
N GLY A 66 10.82 -5.86 4.93
CA GLY A 66 12.27 -5.75 5.01
C GLY A 66 12.89 -5.14 3.75
N PHE A 67 12.36 -5.48 2.57
CA PHE A 67 12.78 -4.86 1.32
C PHE A 67 12.53 -3.35 1.34
N PHE A 68 11.29 -2.91 1.61
CA PHE A 68 10.92 -1.50 1.65
C PHE A 68 11.78 -0.71 2.63
N LYS A 69 11.95 -1.22 3.86
CA LYS A 69 12.81 -0.63 4.89
C LYS A 69 14.24 -0.40 4.37
N ARG A 70 14.88 -1.45 3.83
CA ARG A 70 16.27 -1.37 3.33
C ARG A 70 16.41 -0.45 2.13
N THR A 71 15.41 -0.41 1.24
CA THR A 71 15.39 0.50 0.09
C THR A 71 15.36 1.95 0.54
N VAL A 72 14.45 2.30 1.47
CA VAL A 72 14.29 3.67 1.97
C VAL A 72 15.49 4.10 2.83
N GLN A 73 15.87 3.31 3.84
CA GLN A 73 16.95 3.68 4.76
C GLN A 73 18.30 3.87 4.05
N ASN A 74 18.59 3.02 3.06
CA ASN A 74 19.84 3.08 2.32
C ASN A 74 19.73 3.86 1.00
N LYS A 75 18.62 4.58 0.78
CA LYS A 75 18.36 5.39 -0.43
C LYS A 75 18.68 4.63 -1.73
N ARG A 76 18.31 3.34 -1.79
CA ARG A 76 18.65 2.48 -2.93
C ARG A 76 17.90 2.94 -4.18
N LYS A 77 18.64 3.08 -5.28
CA LYS A 77 18.09 3.33 -6.61
C LYS A 77 18.20 2.04 -7.42
N TYR A 78 17.10 1.63 -8.03
CA TYR A 78 17.05 0.42 -8.87
C TYR A 78 16.73 0.80 -10.31
N ARG A 79 17.16 -0.04 -11.26
CA ARG A 79 16.78 0.04 -12.67
C ARG A 79 16.02 -1.22 -13.06
N CYS A 80 15.00 -1.06 -13.91
CA CYS A 80 14.36 -2.21 -14.55
C CYS A 80 15.14 -2.60 -15.80
N ASN A 81 15.30 -3.90 -16.04
CA ASN A 81 15.89 -4.42 -17.28
C ASN A 81 14.84 -4.75 -18.34
N GLY A 82 13.56 -4.52 -18.06
CA GLY A 82 12.44 -4.65 -18.98
C GLY A 82 11.66 -3.34 -19.10
N ASN A 83 10.35 -3.44 -19.30
CA ASN A 83 9.44 -2.31 -19.53
C ASN A 83 8.91 -1.60 -18.25
N GLY A 84 9.46 -1.91 -17.08
CA GLY A 84 8.99 -1.32 -15.82
C GLY A 84 7.66 -1.87 -15.28
N SER A 85 7.14 -2.97 -15.84
CA SER A 85 5.88 -3.61 -15.42
C SER A 85 6.03 -5.10 -15.08
N CYS A 86 7.19 -5.53 -14.57
CA CYS A 86 7.44 -6.92 -14.21
C CYS A 86 6.39 -7.44 -13.20
N ILE A 87 6.00 -8.71 -13.35
CA ILE A 87 5.11 -9.40 -12.41
C ILE A 87 5.82 -9.54 -11.06
N ILE A 88 5.12 -9.18 -9.99
CA ILE A 88 5.61 -9.28 -8.62
C ILE A 88 4.68 -10.21 -7.84
N ASP A 89 5.13 -11.45 -7.67
CA ASP A 89 4.53 -12.48 -6.82
C ASP A 89 5.58 -13.13 -5.91
N LYS A 90 5.19 -14.06 -5.03
CA LYS A 90 6.09 -14.73 -4.09
C LYS A 90 7.32 -15.35 -4.76
N SER A 91 7.16 -15.97 -5.93
CA SER A 91 8.21 -16.72 -6.63
C SER A 91 9.23 -15.81 -7.32
N GLN A 92 8.79 -14.66 -7.85
CA GLN A 92 9.60 -13.81 -8.72
C GLN A 92 9.81 -12.38 -8.23
N ARG A 93 9.30 -12.01 -7.05
CA ARG A 93 9.48 -10.65 -6.46
C ARG A 93 10.93 -10.19 -6.35
N ASN A 94 11.92 -11.09 -6.36
CA ASN A 94 13.33 -10.74 -6.29
C ASN A 94 13.97 -10.47 -7.66
N ARG A 95 13.32 -10.85 -8.79
CA ARG A 95 13.88 -10.67 -10.14
C ARG A 95 14.03 -9.20 -10.54
N CYS A 96 13.11 -8.33 -10.10
CA CYS A 96 13.17 -6.91 -10.42
C CYS A 96 12.87 -6.03 -9.20
N GLN A 97 13.93 -5.49 -8.60
CA GLN A 97 13.83 -4.61 -7.43
C GLN A 97 13.15 -3.28 -7.76
N TYR A 98 13.35 -2.75 -8.97
CA TYR A 98 12.66 -1.55 -9.45
C TYR A 98 11.14 -1.74 -9.43
N CYS A 99 10.63 -2.76 -10.14
CA CYS A 99 9.19 -3.01 -10.22
C CYS A 99 8.60 -3.38 -8.87
N ARG A 100 9.35 -4.09 -8.02
CA ARG A 100 8.93 -4.39 -6.66
C ARG A 100 8.75 -3.12 -5.83
N PHE A 101 9.74 -2.23 -5.83
CA PHE A 101 9.66 -0.99 -5.05
C PHE A 101 8.59 -0.04 -5.58
N ARG A 102 8.49 0.09 -6.92
CA ARG A 102 7.40 0.83 -7.56
C ARG A 102 6.03 0.29 -7.13
N LYS A 103 5.84 -1.03 -7.14
CA LYS A 103 4.59 -1.67 -6.69
C LYS A 103 4.31 -1.45 -5.21
N CYS A 104 5.33 -1.44 -4.34
CA CYS A 104 5.17 -1.05 -2.93
C CYS A 104 4.54 0.34 -2.79
N LEU A 105 5.08 1.33 -3.51
CA LEU A 105 4.57 2.70 -3.48
C LEU A 105 3.15 2.79 -4.06
N MET A 106 2.92 2.18 -5.23
CA MET A 106 1.60 2.17 -5.89
C MET A 106 0.50 1.51 -5.04
N LYS A 107 0.86 0.56 -4.18
CA LYS A 107 -0.08 -0.12 -3.27
C LYS A 107 -0.23 0.58 -1.92
N GLY A 108 0.42 1.72 -1.70
CA GLY A 108 0.25 2.54 -0.50
C GLY A 108 1.25 2.30 0.62
N MET A 109 2.44 1.74 0.34
CA MET A 109 3.52 1.74 1.34
C MET A 109 4.13 3.14 1.47
N VAL A 110 4.16 3.67 2.69
CA VAL A 110 4.52 5.06 3.01
C VAL A 110 5.99 5.17 3.42
N ILE A 111 6.78 5.96 2.67
CA ILE A 111 8.20 6.20 2.95
C ILE A 111 8.40 6.88 4.31
N ALA A 112 7.57 7.87 4.65
CA ALA A 112 7.62 8.60 5.91
C ALA A 112 7.42 7.70 7.16
N ALA A 113 6.83 6.51 6.98
CA ALA A 113 6.68 5.54 8.07
C ALA A 113 7.97 4.78 8.40
N VAL A 114 9.04 4.94 7.61
CA VAL A 114 10.36 4.34 7.86
C VAL A 114 11.21 5.28 8.71
N ARG A 115 11.59 4.84 9.91
CA ARG A 115 12.49 5.59 10.79
C ARG A 115 13.95 5.46 10.37
N TYR A 116 14.73 6.53 10.49
CA TYR A 116 16.16 6.58 10.13
C TYR A 116 17.11 6.25 11.27
N ASP A 117 16.67 6.44 12.51
CA ASP A 117 17.42 6.23 13.77
C ASP A 117 17.79 4.76 14.05
N ARG A 118 17.33 3.82 13.21
CA ARG A 118 17.59 2.36 13.30
C ARG A 118 17.21 1.74 14.65
N THR A 119 16.41 2.44 15.45
CA THR A 119 15.96 1.94 16.75
C THR A 119 15.05 0.71 16.56
N PRO A 120 15.28 -0.40 17.30
CA PRO A 120 14.41 -1.55 17.24
C PRO A 120 13.03 -1.25 17.85
N GLY A 121 11.96 -1.61 17.13
CA GLY A 121 10.60 -1.49 17.65
C GLY A 121 10.04 -0.06 17.68
N GLY A 122 8.76 0.03 18.03
CA GLY A 122 7.99 1.27 18.07
C GLY A 122 6.92 1.33 16.98
N ARG A 123 5.71 1.77 17.37
CA ARG A 123 4.63 2.03 16.42
C ARG A 123 4.94 3.33 15.68
N THR A 124 4.78 3.34 14.36
CA THR A 124 4.76 4.60 13.61
C THR A 124 3.67 5.48 14.22
N PRO A 125 3.95 6.76 14.54
CA PRO A 125 2.96 7.66 15.11
C PRO A 125 1.64 7.63 14.32
N ALA A 126 0.52 7.56 15.02
CA ALA A 126 -0.80 7.35 14.39
C ALA A 126 -1.15 8.47 13.39
N ASN A 127 -0.67 9.69 13.64
CA ASN A 127 -0.80 10.83 12.73
C ASN A 127 -0.13 10.60 11.36
N VAL A 128 1.00 9.91 11.31
CA VAL A 128 1.67 9.53 10.05
C VAL A 128 0.82 8.53 9.27
N MET A 129 -0.03 7.74 9.94
CA MET A 129 -0.87 6.72 9.29
C MET A 129 -2.28 7.23 8.98
N GLN A 130 -2.77 8.24 9.72
CA GLN A 130 -4.08 8.88 9.50
C GLN A 130 -4.13 9.76 8.24
N LEU A 131 -2.98 10.27 7.78
CA LEU A 131 -2.89 11.11 6.57
C LEU A 131 -2.98 10.34 5.25
N TYR A 132 -2.96 9.01 5.27
CA TYR A 132 -2.96 8.16 4.06
C TYR A 132 -4.13 7.16 4.06
N LYS A 133 -5.18 7.44 4.84
CA LYS A 133 -6.46 6.72 4.87
C LYS A 133 -7.45 7.34 3.90
#